data_AF-A0A9J6Q0L2-F1
#
_entry.id   AF-A0A9J6Q0L2-F1
#
_cell.length_a   1.000
_cell.length_b   1.000
_cell.length_c   1.000
_cell.angle_alpha   90.00
_cell.angle_beta   90.00
_cell.angle_gamma   90.00
#
_symmetry.space_group_name_H-M   'P 1'
#
loop_
_entity.id
_entity.type
_entity.pdbx_description
1 polymer ?
#
loop_
_entity_poly.entity_id
_entity_poly.type
_entity_poly.pdbx_seq_one_letter_code
_entity_poly.pdbx_strand_id
1 'polypeptide(L)'
;MIEALENFNINEASLTLWVFRKKIEQTLPVYSARWVSISENLENELKVFINNEKLRYTEVIDYGLLAQNNEASLLKIGSDETEVDKVILCSANQTPERKVQDVKHLNNCDFYAVKLVHGNDTLYCIKKPMLHGKLKKRKD
;
A
#
# COMPACT_ATOMS: atom_id res chain seq x y z
N MET A 1 -13.98 -7.29 11.98
CA MET A 1 -12.85 -7.04 11.06
C MET A 1 -13.22 -6.07 9.96
N ILE A 2 -14.34 -6.25 9.23
CA ILE A 2 -14.89 -5.17 8.39
C ILE A 2 -15.19 -3.94 9.24
N GLU A 3 -15.76 -4.13 10.43
CA GLU A 3 -16.01 -3.08 11.42
C GLU A 3 -14.75 -2.30 11.82
N ALA A 4 -13.58 -2.96 11.90
CA ALA A 4 -12.33 -2.27 12.23
C ALA A 4 -11.89 -1.35 11.09
N LEU A 5 -12.05 -1.80 9.83
CA LEU A 5 -11.82 -0.96 8.67
C LEU A 5 -12.86 0.17 8.58
N GLU A 6 -14.15 -0.14 8.78
CA GLU A 6 -15.29 0.78 8.80
C GLU A 6 -15.17 1.87 9.86
N ASN A 7 -14.66 1.53 11.04
CA ASN A 7 -14.51 2.47 12.16
C ASN A 7 -13.18 3.24 12.14
N PHE A 8 -12.20 2.85 11.30
CA PHE A 8 -10.93 3.58 11.21
C PHE A 8 -11.16 5.04 10.73
N ASN A 9 -10.75 6.01 11.55
CA ASN A 9 -10.93 7.43 11.24
C ASN A 9 -9.84 7.94 10.30
N ILE A 10 -10.10 7.86 8.99
CA ILE A 10 -9.17 8.30 7.93
C ILE A 10 -8.95 9.83 7.97
N ASN A 11 -9.96 10.61 8.36
CA ASN A 11 -9.90 12.07 8.32
C ASN A 11 -8.89 12.62 9.34
N GLU A 12 -8.90 12.06 10.55
CA GLU A 12 -8.00 12.44 11.63
C GLU A 12 -6.67 11.67 11.62
N ALA A 13 -6.50 10.70 10.73
CA ALA A 13 -5.28 9.93 10.64
C ALA A 13 -4.11 10.75 10.09
N SER A 14 -2.92 10.54 10.65
CA SER A 14 -1.67 10.99 10.04
C SER A 14 -1.34 10.11 8.84
N LEU A 15 -1.13 10.71 7.67
CA LEU A 15 -0.89 10.01 6.42
C LEU A 15 0.58 10.10 6.00
N THR A 16 1.17 8.97 5.62
CA THR A 16 2.52 8.92 5.10
C THR A 16 2.56 8.07 3.82
N LEU A 17 3.12 8.63 2.75
CA LEU A 17 3.28 7.92 1.48
C LEU A 17 4.65 7.24 1.41
N TRP A 18 4.67 5.96 1.05
CA TRP A 18 5.85 5.12 0.96
C TRP A 18 6.01 4.51 -0.41
N VAL A 19 7.24 4.44 -0.88
CA VAL A 19 7.64 3.74 -2.11
C VAL A 19 8.48 2.53 -1.72
N PHE A 20 8.09 1.36 -2.21
CA PHE A 20 8.78 0.11 -1.93
C PHE A 20 9.52 -0.44 -3.14
N ARG A 21 10.66 -1.06 -2.85
CA ARG A 21 11.42 -1.87 -3.80
C ARG A 21 11.68 -3.23 -3.19
N LYS A 22 11.48 -4.26 -3.99
CA LYS A 22 11.74 -5.66 -3.68
C LYS A 22 13.02 -6.08 -4.37
N LYS A 23 13.90 -6.73 -3.60
CA LYS A 23 15.05 -7.47 -4.12
C LYS A 23 14.94 -8.91 -3.66
N ILE A 24 15.54 -9.82 -4.41
CA ILE A 24 15.69 -11.21 -4.01
C ILE A 24 17.14 -11.40 -3.58
N GLU A 25 17.36 -11.75 -2.31
CA GLU A 25 18.67 -12.06 -1.76
C GLU A 25 18.64 -13.49 -1.23
N GLN A 26 19.55 -14.34 -1.73
CA GLN A 26 19.64 -15.75 -1.31
C GLN A 26 18.27 -16.45 -1.28
N THR A 27 17.45 -16.24 -2.32
CA THR A 27 16.07 -16.76 -2.50
C THR A 27 14.97 -16.12 -1.65
N LEU A 28 15.30 -15.23 -0.71
CA LEU A 28 14.32 -14.54 0.14
C LEU A 28 14.03 -13.13 -0.36
N PRO A 29 12.76 -12.66 -0.27
CA PRO A 29 12.43 -11.30 -0.61
C PRO A 29 12.89 -10.34 0.49
N VAL A 30 13.68 -9.35 0.10
CA VAL A 30 14.11 -8.22 0.93
C VAL A 30 13.45 -6.96 0.40
N TYR A 31 12.79 -6.23 1.30
CA TYR A 31 12.12 -4.98 0.98
C TYR A 31 12.94 -3.79 1.46
N SER A 32 12.90 -2.71 0.69
CA SER A 32 13.38 -1.39 1.08
C SER A 32 12.28 -0.37 0.81
N ALA A 33 12.17 0.61 1.70
CA ALA A 33 11.13 1.62 1.62
C ALA A 33 11.71 3.02 1.80
N ARG A 34 11.11 3.99 1.10
CA ARG A 34 11.38 5.42 1.29
C ARG A 34 10.08 6.17 1.42
N TRP A 35 10.03 7.16 2.30
CA TRP A 35 8.86 8.00 2.46
C TRP A 35 8.95 9.26 1.59
N VAL A 36 7.79 9.69 1.10
CA VAL A 36 7.65 10.82 0.18
C VAL A 36 7.03 11.98 0.94
N SER A 37 7.62 13.17 0.80
CA SER A 37 6.96 14.41 1.23
C SER A 37 5.85 14.71 0.25
N ILE A 38 4.62 14.79 0.72
CA ILE A 38 3.45 15.14 -0.08
C ILE A 38 2.95 16.53 0.31
N SER A 39 2.28 17.21 -0.60
CA SER A 39 1.57 18.44 -0.29
C SER A 39 0.27 18.13 0.47
N GLU A 40 -0.21 19.11 1.22
CA GLU A 40 -1.50 19.02 1.92
C GLU A 40 -2.66 18.73 0.96
N ASN A 41 -2.65 19.31 -0.24
CA ASN A 41 -3.66 19.01 -1.27
C ASN A 41 -3.68 17.52 -1.65
N LEU A 42 -2.50 16.95 -1.91
CA LEU A 42 -2.39 15.53 -2.27
C LEU A 42 -2.76 14.63 -1.09
N GLU A 43 -2.41 15.01 0.14
CA GLU A 43 -2.84 14.29 1.34
C GLU A 43 -4.37 14.24 1.45
N ASN A 44 -5.04 15.38 1.26
CA ASN A 44 -6.50 15.47 1.30
C ASN A 44 -7.16 14.65 0.18
N GLU A 45 -6.64 14.72 -1.05
CA GLU A 45 -7.12 13.91 -2.17
C GLU A 45 -6.99 12.40 -1.88
N LEU A 46 -5.87 11.96 -1.29
CA LEU A 46 -5.67 10.57 -0.89
C LEU A 46 -6.66 10.16 0.20
N LYS A 47 -6.89 10.99 1.22
CA LYS A 47 -7.88 10.72 2.29
C LYS A 47 -9.29 10.59 1.72
N VAL A 48 -9.70 11.48 0.82
CA VAL A 48 -11.00 11.41 0.14
C VAL A 48 -11.12 10.13 -0.68
N PHE A 49 -10.10 9.81 -1.49
CA PHE A 49 -10.08 8.59 -2.28
C PHE A 49 -10.21 7.33 -1.42
N ILE A 50 -9.42 7.23 -0.33
CA ILE A 50 -9.42 6.05 0.55
C ILE A 50 -10.76 5.93 1.29
N ASN A 51 -11.37 7.03 1.72
CA ASN A 51 -12.72 7.02 2.29
C ASN A 51 -13.76 6.49 1.28
N ASN A 52 -13.72 6.98 0.04
CA ASN A 52 -14.67 6.54 -0.98
C ASN A 52 -14.49 5.05 -1.31
N GLU A 53 -13.24 4.58 -1.47
CA GLU A 53 -12.97 3.16 -1.72
C GLU A 53 -13.40 2.29 -0.55
N LYS A 54 -13.16 2.72 0.69
CA LYS A 54 -13.60 2.01 1.90
C LYS A 54 -15.11 1.78 1.92
N LEU A 55 -15.92 2.76 1.49
CA LEU A 55 -17.38 2.66 1.46
C LEU A 55 -17.91 1.71 0.38
N ARG A 56 -17.08 1.30 -0.59
CA ARG A 56 -17.49 0.37 -1.66
C ARG A 56 -17.53 -1.08 -1.20
N TYR A 57 -16.81 -1.41 -0.12
CA TYR A 57 -16.73 -2.77 0.37
C TYR A 57 -17.87 -3.08 1.34
N THR A 58 -18.67 -4.08 1.02
CA THR A 58 -19.84 -4.47 1.82
C THR A 58 -19.69 -5.83 2.48
N GLU A 59 -18.67 -6.60 2.12
CA GLU A 59 -18.42 -7.92 2.66
C GLU A 59 -16.92 -8.25 2.75
N VAL A 60 -16.58 -9.16 3.65
CA VAL A 60 -15.24 -9.73 3.79
C VAL A 60 -15.35 -11.24 3.62
N ILE A 61 -14.51 -11.80 2.76
CA ILE A 61 -14.44 -13.23 2.44
C ILE A 61 -13.03 -13.70 2.81
N ASP A 62 -12.90 -14.82 3.52
CA ASP A 62 -11.59 -15.43 3.75
C ASP A 62 -10.98 -15.88 2.41
N TYR A 63 -9.70 -15.57 2.22
CA TYR A 63 -8.95 -15.92 1.04
C TYR A 63 -8.86 -17.45 0.92
N GLY A 64 -9.15 -17.96 -0.26
CA GLY A 64 -9.02 -19.37 -0.59
C GLY A 64 -8.82 -19.54 -2.08
N LEU A 65 -8.25 -20.67 -2.50
CA LEU A 65 -7.94 -20.95 -3.90
C LEU A 65 -9.17 -20.84 -4.82
N LEU A 66 -10.35 -21.13 -4.26
CA LEU A 66 -11.64 -21.12 -4.96
C LEU A 66 -12.55 -19.96 -4.50
N ALA A 67 -12.02 -19.00 -3.74
CA ALA A 67 -12.81 -17.86 -3.28
C ALA A 67 -13.23 -17.03 -4.51
N GLN A 68 -14.53 -16.79 -4.64
CA GLN A 68 -15.08 -15.88 -5.63
C GLN A 68 -15.38 -14.55 -4.94
N ASN A 69 -14.60 -13.53 -5.25
CA ASN A 69 -14.90 -12.16 -4.86
C ASN A 69 -15.71 -11.47 -5.96
N ASN A 70 -16.51 -10.48 -5.55
CA ASN A 70 -17.07 -9.49 -6.46
C ASN A 70 -16.37 -8.13 -6.23
N GLU A 71 -16.85 -7.08 -6.90
CA GLU A 71 -16.26 -5.74 -6.83
C GLU A 71 -16.38 -5.08 -5.45
N ALA A 72 -17.29 -5.56 -4.60
CA ALA A 72 -17.55 -5.07 -3.25
C ALA A 72 -17.00 -6.00 -2.15
N SER A 73 -16.34 -7.11 -2.51
CA SER A 73 -15.76 -8.03 -1.53
C SER A 73 -14.30 -7.74 -1.22
N LEU A 74 -13.93 -7.80 0.07
CA LEU A 74 -12.54 -7.83 0.51
C LEU A 74 -12.09 -9.28 0.77
N LEU A 75 -10.88 -9.62 0.32
CA LEU A 75 -10.24 -10.90 0.62
C LEU A 75 -9.37 -10.78 1.87
N LYS A 76 -9.59 -11.67 2.84
CA LYS A 76 -8.86 -11.69 4.11
C LYS A 76 -7.88 -12.85 4.12
N ILE A 77 -6.61 -12.56 4.42
CA ILE A 77 -5.52 -13.54 4.51
C ILE A 77 -4.74 -13.30 5.81
N GLY A 78 -4.22 -14.36 6.43
CA GLY A 78 -3.40 -14.24 7.63
C GLY A 78 -2.12 -13.45 7.37
N SER A 79 -1.64 -12.68 8.35
CA SER A 79 -0.37 -11.96 8.21
C SER A 79 0.82 -12.93 8.07
N ASP A 80 0.74 -14.09 8.73
CA ASP A 80 1.68 -15.22 8.68
C ASP A 80 1.75 -15.91 7.31
N GLU A 81 0.69 -15.78 6.51
CA GLU A 81 0.63 -16.28 5.13
C GLU A 81 1.13 -15.25 4.11
N THR A 82 1.53 -14.07 4.58
CA THR A 82 2.00 -12.96 3.73
C THR A 82 3.35 -12.41 4.19
N GLU A 83 3.93 -11.53 3.38
CA GLU A 83 5.16 -10.81 3.72
C GLU A 83 4.87 -9.42 4.32
N VAL A 84 3.66 -9.20 4.87
CA VAL A 84 3.19 -7.88 5.32
C VAL A 84 4.04 -7.34 6.47
N ASP A 85 4.53 -8.20 7.35
CA ASP A 85 5.38 -7.80 8.48
C ASP A 85 6.66 -7.10 8.01
N LYS A 86 7.24 -7.54 6.89
CA LYS A 86 8.41 -6.88 6.30
C LYS A 86 8.07 -5.48 5.78
N VAL A 87 6.87 -5.30 5.23
CA VAL A 87 6.37 -3.99 4.78
C VAL A 87 6.18 -3.05 5.97
N ILE A 88 5.55 -3.54 7.05
CA ILE A 88 5.33 -2.80 8.28
C ILE A 88 6.66 -2.38 8.90
N LEU A 89 7.61 -3.31 9.05
CA LEU A 89 8.92 -3.05 9.62
C LEU A 89 9.71 -2.00 8.81
N CYS A 90 9.68 -2.08 7.48
CA CYS A 90 10.36 -1.10 6.62
C CYS A 90 9.72 0.29 6.65
N SER A 91 8.44 0.40 7.03
CA SER A 91 7.68 1.65 7.09
C SER A 91 7.32 2.07 8.51
N ALA A 92 8.03 1.55 9.51
CA ALA A 92 7.77 1.85 10.91
C ALA A 92 7.94 3.35 11.21
N ASN A 93 9.06 3.95 10.80
CA ASN A 93 9.45 5.32 11.17
C ASN A 93 9.93 6.15 9.97
N GLN A 94 9.47 7.39 9.87
CA GLN A 94 9.91 8.38 8.86
C GLN A 94 11.27 8.99 9.22
N THR A 95 12.34 8.21 9.12
CA THR A 95 13.68 8.72 9.41
C THR A 95 14.22 9.58 8.25
N PRO A 96 15.08 10.59 8.50
CA PRO A 96 15.64 11.43 7.44
C PRO A 96 16.38 10.64 6.35
N GLU A 97 17.04 9.54 6.69
CA GLU A 97 17.80 8.72 5.73
C GLU A 97 16.87 8.01 4.73
N ARG A 98 15.62 7.77 5.12
CA ARG A 98 14.60 7.11 4.29
C ARG A 98 13.73 8.10 3.53
N LYS A 99 13.94 9.41 3.66
CA LYS A 99 13.23 10.41 2.87
C LYS A 99 13.63 10.30 1.39
N VAL A 100 12.67 10.42 0.49
CA VAL A 100 12.96 10.60 -0.94
C VAL A 100 13.58 11.98 -1.15
N GLN A 101 14.77 12.01 -1.77
CA GLN A 101 15.51 13.23 -2.10
C GLN A 101 15.57 13.51 -3.61
N ASP A 102 15.24 12.52 -4.45
CA ASP A 102 15.32 12.58 -5.91
C ASP A 102 14.16 11.78 -6.52
N VAL A 103 13.54 12.32 -7.57
CA VAL A 103 12.46 11.68 -8.33
C VAL A 103 12.83 10.28 -8.84
N LYS A 104 14.13 10.01 -9.08
CA LYS A 104 14.64 8.68 -9.47
C LYS A 104 14.36 7.60 -8.42
N HIS A 105 14.15 7.97 -7.16
CA HIS A 105 13.74 7.03 -6.13
C HIS A 105 12.30 6.53 -6.32
N LEU A 106 11.44 7.32 -6.97
CA LEU A 106 10.06 6.95 -7.30
C LEU A 106 9.98 6.00 -8.50
N ASN A 107 10.97 6.04 -9.40
CA ASN A 107 11.03 5.19 -10.60
C ASN A 107 11.27 3.72 -10.25
N ASN A 108 10.73 2.81 -11.07
CA ASN A 108 10.91 1.36 -10.98
C ASN A 108 10.64 0.81 -9.57
N CYS A 109 9.63 1.36 -8.88
CA CYS A 109 9.15 0.81 -7.63
C CYS A 109 8.29 -0.44 -7.89
N ASP A 110 8.27 -1.34 -6.91
CA ASP A 110 7.46 -2.55 -6.98
C ASP A 110 6.02 -2.28 -6.53
N PHE A 111 5.85 -1.34 -5.58
CA PHE A 111 4.55 -0.85 -5.13
C PHE A 111 4.69 0.44 -4.30
N TYR A 112 3.55 1.10 -4.12
CA TYR A 112 3.36 2.21 -3.20
C TYR A 112 2.51 1.73 -2.03
N ALA A 113 2.73 2.32 -0.85
CA ALA A 113 1.81 2.17 0.27
C ALA A 113 1.51 3.53 0.89
N VAL A 114 0.24 3.77 1.19
CA VAL A 114 -0.17 4.82 2.10
C VAL A 114 -0.34 4.19 3.48
N LYS A 115 0.39 4.70 4.47
CA LYS A 115 0.25 4.33 5.87
C LYS A 115 -0.50 5.44 6.59
N LEU A 116 -1.67 5.10 7.13
CA LEU A 116 -2.48 5.97 7.97
C LEU A 116 -2.37 5.52 9.42
N VAL A 117 -2.13 6.44 10.35
CA VAL A 117 -2.05 6.17 11.78
C VAL A 117 -3.05 7.04 12.52
N HIS A 118 -3.95 6.44 13.29
CA HIS A 118 -4.89 7.14 14.18
C HIS A 118 -4.89 6.44 15.54
N GLY A 119 -4.45 7.15 16.58
CA GLY A 119 -4.23 6.54 17.90
C GLY A 119 -3.26 5.36 17.85
N ASN A 120 -3.73 4.17 18.23
CA ASN A 120 -2.94 2.93 18.21
C ASN A 120 -3.18 2.09 16.94
N ASP A 121 -4.10 2.52 16.07
CA ASP A 121 -4.46 1.77 14.88
C ASP A 121 -3.66 2.26 13.67
N THR A 122 -3.26 1.32 12.81
CA THR A 122 -2.57 1.62 11.56
C THR A 122 -3.25 0.92 10.39
N LEU A 123 -3.62 1.71 9.38
CA LEU A 123 -4.16 1.22 8.11
C LEU A 123 -3.12 1.35 7.00
N TYR A 124 -2.87 0.25 6.29
CA TYR A 124 -1.97 0.20 5.13
C TYR A 124 -2.77 0.02 3.84
N CYS A 125 -2.70 1.01 2.94
CA CYS A 125 -3.30 0.94 1.61
C CYS A 125 -2.20 0.73 0.56
N ILE A 126 -2.15 -0.45 -0.05
CA ILE A 126 -1.07 -0.84 -0.97
C ILE A 126 -1.54 -0.80 -2.42
N LYS A 127 -0.78 -0.14 -3.30
CA LYS A 127 -1.02 -0.10 -4.73
C LYS A 127 0.21 -0.54 -5.52
N LYS A 128 0.09 -1.62 -6.30
CA LYS A 128 1.10 -1.99 -7.29
C LYS A 128 0.95 -1.13 -8.55
N PRO A 129 2.03 -0.53 -9.08
CA PRO A 129 2.01 0.08 -10.39
C PRO A 129 1.67 -0.99 -11.43
N MET A 130 0.72 -0.68 -12.30
CA MET A 130 0.40 -1.56 -13.42
C MET A 130 1.59 -1.58 -14.36
N LEU A 131 2.16 -2.76 -14.62
CA LEU A 131 3.18 -2.91 -15.65
C LEU A 131 2.47 -2.67 -17.00
N HIS A 132 2.56 -1.46 -17.56
CA HIS A 132 2.22 -1.29 -18.98
C HIS A 132 3.18 -2.17 -19.77
N GLY A 133 2.66 -3.27 -20.33
CA GLY A 133 3.45 -4.23 -21.08
C GLY A 133 4.36 -3.53 -22.08
N LYS A 134 5.62 -3.96 -22.19
CA LYS A 134 6.57 -3.41 -23.16
C LYS A 134 5.90 -3.47 -24.54
N LEU A 135 5.53 -2.33 -25.10
CA LEU A 135 5.12 -2.23 -26.50
C LEU A 135 6.31 -2.69 -27.34
N LYS A 136 6.27 -3.94 -27.79
CA LYS A 136 7.24 -4.48 -28.73
C LYS A 136 6.98 -3.81 -30.06
N LYS A 137 7.74 -2.75 -30.38
CA LYS A 137 7.77 -2.21 -31.74
C LYS A 137 8.14 -3.35 -32.67
N ARG A 138 7.25 -3.70 -33.61
CA ARG A 138 7.65 -4.50 -34.77
C ARG A 138 8.64 -3.64 -35.55
N LYS A 139 9.80 -4.21 -35.89
CA LYS A 139 10.65 -3.66 -36.94
C LYS A 139 9.97 -4.03 -38.26
N ASP A 140 9.64 -3.01 -39.04
CA ASP A 140 9.36 -3.16 -40.47
C ASP A 140 10.65 -3.52 -41.22
#